data_AF-A0A4P8S6N5-F1
#
_entry.id   AF-A0A4P8S6N5-F1
#
_cell.length_a   1.000
_cell.length_b   1.000
_cell.length_c   1.000
_cell.angle_alpha   90.00
_cell.angle_beta   90.00
_cell.angle_gamma   90.00
#
_symmetry.space_group_name_H-M   'P 1'
#
loop_
_entity.id
_entity.type
_entity.pdbx_description
1 polymer ?
#
loop_
_entity_poly.entity_id
_entity_poly.type
_entity_poly.pdbx_seq_one_letter_code
_entity_poly.pdbx_strand_id
1 'polypeptide(L)'
;MSKHQSRLKENKVTQIILLEIVCFSIVVAILDSVSIQPSVTSIYFYLLLLIVTATIYKPVRLFLVRSVSFVFKALFLSIKSLCTTAISFISHK
;
A
#
# COMPACT_ATOMS: atom_id res chain seq x y z
N MET A 1 25.11 -23.95 -14.03
CA MET A 1 24.99 -22.67 -13.29
C MET A 1 23.56 -22.16 -13.14
N SER A 2 22.64 -22.31 -14.12
CA SER A 2 21.26 -21.77 -14.01
C SER A 2 20.42 -22.33 -12.84
N LYS A 3 20.54 -23.63 -12.53
CA LYS A 3 19.84 -24.28 -11.41
C LYS A 3 20.19 -23.71 -10.02
N HIS A 4 21.35 -23.09 -9.86
CA HIS A 4 21.76 -22.53 -8.56
C HIS A 4 21.19 -21.12 -8.36
N GLN A 5 21.10 -20.33 -9.43
CA GLN A 5 20.47 -19.01 -9.40
C GLN A 5 18.95 -19.09 -9.18
N SER A 6 18.26 -20.10 -9.73
CA SER A 6 16.83 -20.29 -9.47
C SER A 6 16.54 -20.60 -8.01
N ARG A 7 17.32 -21.48 -7.38
CA ARG A 7 17.20 -21.82 -5.95
C ARG A 7 17.48 -20.63 -5.03
N LEU A 8 18.47 -19.78 -5.36
CA LEU A 8 18.74 -18.55 -4.62
C LEU A 8 17.56 -17.56 -4.69
N LYS A 9 16.89 -17.48 -5.83
CA LYS A 9 15.71 -16.62 -6.02
C LYS A 9 14.51 -17.16 -5.24
N GLU A 10 14.26 -18.47 -5.29
CA GLU A 10 13.22 -19.16 -4.52
C GLU A 10 13.42 -18.99 -3.01
N ASN A 11 14.65 -19.17 -2.52
CA ASN A 11 14.97 -18.98 -1.10
C ASN A 11 14.71 -17.54 -0.65
N LYS A 12 15.05 -16.53 -1.45
CA LYS A 12 14.76 -15.13 -1.13
C LYS A 12 13.25 -14.85 -1.06
N VAL A 13 12.47 -15.38 -2.00
CA VAL A 13 11.00 -15.22 -1.98
C VAL A 13 10.42 -15.89 -0.72
N THR A 14 10.88 -17.09 -0.41
CA THR A 14 10.45 -17.83 0.79
C THR A 14 10.79 -17.07 2.07
N GLN A 15 11.99 -16.49 2.16
CA GLN A 15 12.39 -15.65 3.30
C GLN A 15 11.50 -14.41 3.45
N ILE A 16 11.12 -13.76 2.34
CA ILE A 16 10.23 -12.59 2.36
C ILE A 16 8.84 -13.00 2.86
N ILE A 17 8.30 -14.12 2.38
CA ILE A 17 7.00 -14.64 2.81
C ILE A 17 7.00 -14.99 4.30
N LEU A 18 8.05 -15.68 4.78
CA LEU A 18 8.22 -16.00 6.21
C LEU A 18 8.27 -14.73 7.06
N LEU A 19 9.06 -13.74 6.64
CA LEU A 19 9.17 -12.47 7.35
C LEU A 19 7.82 -11.72 7.36
N GLU A 20 7.07 -11.76 6.27
CA GLU A 20 5.74 -11.18 6.16
C GLU A 20 4.75 -11.82 7.13
N ILE A 21 4.69 -13.14 7.19
CA ILE A 21 3.82 -13.87 8.11
C ILE A 21 4.16 -13.52 9.56
N VAL A 22 5.45 -13.48 9.92
CA VAL A 22 5.90 -13.15 11.28
C VAL A 22 5.51 -11.71 11.63
N CYS A 23 5.84 -10.74 10.78
CA CYS A 23 5.49 -9.34 11.02
C CYS A 23 3.98 -9.12 11.10
N PHE A 24 3.20 -9.75 10.21
CA PHE A 24 1.75 -9.63 10.22
C PHE A 24 1.15 -10.23 11.49
N SER A 25 1.66 -11.38 11.94
CA SER A 25 1.22 -12.02 13.19
C SER A 25 1.48 -11.14 14.41
N ILE A 26 2.64 -10.44 14.46
CA ILE A 26 2.95 -9.49 15.54
C ILE A 26 1.94 -8.34 15.53
N VAL A 27 1.64 -7.78 14.36
CA VAL A 27 0.67 -6.68 14.24
C VAL A 27 -0.72 -7.15 14.69
N VAL A 28 -1.17 -8.32 14.24
CA VAL A 28 -2.44 -8.92 14.66
C VAL A 28 -2.49 -9.14 16.18
N ALA A 29 -1.43 -9.66 16.78
CA ALA A 29 -1.35 -9.86 18.22
C ALA A 29 -1.42 -8.52 18.99
N ILE A 30 -0.81 -7.45 18.46
CA ILE A 30 -0.93 -6.11 19.04
C ILE A 30 -2.38 -5.60 18.93
N LEU A 31 -3.04 -5.76 17.78
CA LEU A 31 -4.45 -5.36 17.63
C LEU A 31 -5.36 -6.13 18.61
N ASP A 32 -5.13 -7.43 18.77
CA ASP A 32 -5.89 -8.26 19.70
C ASP A 32 -5.68 -7.78 21.16
N SER A 33 -4.46 -7.36 21.50
CA SER A 33 -4.17 -6.81 22.84
C SER A 33 -4.94 -5.52 23.18
N VAL A 34 -5.36 -4.74 22.17
CA VAL A 34 -6.24 -3.56 22.33
C VAL A 34 -7.72 -3.89 22.07
N SER A 35 -8.08 -5.18 22.16
CA SER A 35 -9.45 -5.68 21.96
C SER A 35 -10.03 -5.42 20.56
N ILE A 36 -9.16 -5.22 19.55
CA ILE A 36 -9.57 -5.13 18.15
C ILE A 36 -9.47 -6.51 17.54
N GLN A 37 -10.60 -7.21 17.44
CA GLN A 37 -10.65 -8.53 16.84
C GLN A 37 -10.42 -8.44 15.32
N PRO A 38 -9.34 -9.03 14.79
CA PRO A 38 -9.10 -9.06 13.35
C PRO A 38 -10.09 -10.03 12.71
N SER A 39 -10.99 -9.51 11.87
CA SER A 39 -11.89 -10.35 11.07
C SER A 39 -11.37 -10.48 9.65
N VAL A 40 -11.21 -11.71 9.18
CA VAL A 40 -10.88 -12.01 7.77
C VAL A 40 -11.97 -11.58 6.79
N THR A 41 -13.20 -11.34 7.26
CA THR A 41 -14.30 -10.83 6.42
C THR A 41 -14.25 -9.32 6.25
N SER A 42 -13.43 -8.63 7.04
CA SER A 42 -13.35 -7.18 7.06
C SER A 42 -12.34 -6.67 6.04
N ILE A 43 -12.72 -5.63 5.28
CA ILE A 43 -11.79 -4.97 4.34
C ILE A 43 -10.57 -4.37 5.04
N TYR A 44 -10.72 -3.98 6.32
CA TYR A 44 -9.63 -3.42 7.12
C TYR A 44 -8.51 -4.43 7.37
N PHE A 45 -8.83 -5.72 7.47
CA PHE A 45 -7.83 -6.78 7.62
C PHE A 45 -6.94 -6.88 6.39
N TYR A 46 -7.53 -6.87 5.20
CA TYR A 46 -6.78 -6.90 3.93
C TYR A 46 -5.98 -5.61 3.71
N LEU A 47 -6.51 -4.47 4.14
CA LEU A 47 -5.81 -3.19 4.06
C LEU A 47 -4.59 -3.17 4.99
N LEU A 48 -4.73 -3.72 6.19
CA LEU A 48 -3.63 -3.89 7.15
C LEU A 48 -2.56 -4.85 6.60
N LEU A 49 -2.99 -5.98 6.02
CA LEU A 49 -2.08 -6.92 5.35
C LEU A 49 -1.30 -6.22 4.24
N LEU A 50 -1.98 -5.48 3.37
CA LEU A 50 -1.36 -4.71 2.30
C LEU A 50 -0.31 -3.71 2.81
N ILE A 51 -0.56 -3.05 3.94
CA ILE A 51 0.40 -2.12 4.57
C ILE A 51 1.64 -2.88 5.05
N VAL A 52 1.47 -4.04 5.70
CA VAL A 52 2.59 -4.87 6.16
C VAL A 52 3.39 -5.40 4.97
N THR A 53 2.73 -5.93 3.95
CA THR A 53 3.36 -6.36 2.69
C THR A 53 4.13 -5.21 2.03
N ALA A 54 3.56 -4.01 1.97
CA ALA A 54 4.21 -2.83 1.40
C ALA A 54 5.44 -2.39 2.19
N THR A 55 5.45 -2.59 3.50
CA THR A 55 6.58 -2.21 4.36
C THR A 55 7.78 -3.14 4.12
N ILE A 56 7.51 -4.44 3.96
CA ILE A 56 8.53 -5.49 3.82
C ILE A 56 9.01 -5.60 2.37
N TYR A 57 8.08 -5.54 1.41
CA TYR A 57 8.38 -5.78 0.01
C TYR A 57 8.50 -4.48 -0.80
N LYS A 58 9.75 -4.09 -1.09
CA LYS A 58 10.12 -2.88 -1.83
C LYS A 58 9.33 -2.62 -3.13
N PRO A 59 9.08 -3.58 -4.03
CA PRO A 59 8.34 -3.30 -5.26
C PRO A 59 6.86 -2.96 -5.00
N VAL A 60 6.21 -3.61 -4.02
CA VAL A 60 4.84 -3.25 -3.62
C VAL A 60 4.80 -1.86 -3.02
N ARG A 61 5.80 -1.49 -2.19
CA ARG A 61 5.96 -0.13 -1.68
C ARG A 61 6.03 0.92 -2.79
N LEU A 62 6.89 0.69 -3.78
CA LEU A 62 7.10 1.60 -4.91
C LEU A 62 5.83 1.75 -5.73
N PHE A 63 5.10 0.66 -5.94
CA PHE A 63 3.83 0.68 -6.64
C PHE A 63 2.79 1.53 -5.89
N LEU A 64 2.59 1.28 -4.59
CA LEU A 64 1.64 2.03 -3.76
C LEU A 64 1.97 3.53 -3.72
N VAL A 65 3.22 3.90 -3.48
CA VAL A 65 3.64 5.31 -3.44
C VAL A 65 3.38 6.00 -4.78
N ARG A 66 3.65 5.34 -5.90
CA ARG A 66 3.36 5.88 -7.23
C ARG A 66 1.87 6.05 -7.46
N SER A 67 1.07 5.05 -7.12
CA SER A 67 -0.39 5.10 -7.28
C SER A 67 -1.00 6.22 -6.43
N VAL A 68 -0.58 6.36 -5.17
CA VAL A 68 -1.03 7.45 -4.29
C VAL A 68 -0.59 8.80 -4.84
N SER A 69 0.66 8.95 -5.28
CA SER A 69 1.15 10.19 -5.88
C SER A 69 0.39 10.58 -7.14
N PHE A 70 0.04 9.60 -7.97
CA PHE A 70 -0.75 9.80 -9.19
C PHE A 70 -2.16 10.29 -8.86
N VAL A 71 -2.85 9.64 -7.91
CA VAL A 71 -4.19 10.06 -7.46
C VAL A 71 -4.15 11.46 -6.87
N PHE A 72 -3.17 11.76 -6.01
CA PHE A 72 -3.00 13.11 -5.45
C PHE A 72 -2.79 14.16 -6.54
N LYS A 73 -1.93 13.89 -7.53
CA LYS A 73 -1.72 14.81 -8.66
C LYS A 73 -2.98 15.02 -9.48
N ALA A 74 -3.73 13.95 -9.77
CA ALA A 74 -4.98 14.04 -10.51
C ALA A 74 -6.01 14.90 -9.75
N LEU A 75 -6.17 14.69 -8.44
CA LEU A 75 -7.06 15.48 -7.59
C LEU A 75 -6.65 16.96 -7.57
N PHE A 76 -5.36 17.26 -7.41
CA PHE A 76 -4.86 18.65 -7.42
C PHE A 76 -5.06 19.33 -8.78
N LEU A 77 -4.89 18.60 -9.89
CA LEU A 77 -5.16 19.12 -11.23
C LEU A 77 -6.65 19.43 -11.42
N SER A 78 -7.54 18.54 -10.98
CA SER A 78 -8.99 18.77 -11.04
C SER A 78 -9.42 19.97 -10.21
N ILE A 79 -8.90 20.13 -8.99
CA ILE A 79 -9.18 21.28 -8.13
C ILE A 79 -8.67 22.57 -8.77
N LYS A 80 -7.43 22.56 -9.29
CA LYS A 80 -6.85 23.71 -9.98
C LYS A 80 -7.71 24.12 -11.19
N SER A 81 -8.15 23.15 -11.99
CA SER A 81 -9.04 23.40 -13.13
C SER A 81 -10.36 24.04 -12.68
N LEU A 82 -11.01 23.50 -11.66
CA LEU A 82 -12.27 24.02 -11.13
C LEU A 82 -12.12 25.45 -10.59
N CYS A 83 -11.03 25.74 -9.86
CA CYS A 83 -10.75 27.09 -9.37
C CYS A 83 -10.51 28.09 -10.51
N THR A 84 -9.74 27.72 -11.54
CA THR A 84 -9.51 28.61 -12.69
C THR A 84 -10.81 28.89 -13.45
N THR A 85 -11.66 27.88 -13.64
CA THR A 85 -12.97 28.05 -14.27
C THR A 85 -13.88 28.95 -13.43
N ALA A 86 -13.95 28.75 -12.11
CA ALA A 86 -14.74 29.60 -11.22
C ALA A 86 -14.29 31.07 -11.24
N ILE A 87 -12.98 31.33 -11.26
CA ILE A 87 -12.43 32.70 -11.35
C ILE A 87 -12.75 33.34 -12.72
N SER A 88 -12.67 32.58 -13.82
CA SER A 88 -13.04 33.09 -15.15
C SER A 88 -14.52 33.48 -15.27
N PHE A 89 -15.42 32.77 -14.58
CA PHE A 89 -16.85 33.11 -14.54
C PHE A 89 -17.14 34.35 -13.68
N ILE A 90 -16.35 34.60 -12.63
CA ILE A 90 -16.47 35.80 -11.79
C ILE A 90 -15.88 37.03 -12.49
N SER A 91 -14.78 36.87 -13.23
CA SER A 91 -14.09 37.99 -13.92
C SER A 91 -14.79 38.47 -15.20
N HIS A 92 -15.74 37.70 -15.74
CA HIS A 92 -16.47 38.03 -16.98
C HIS A 92 -17.89 38.57 -16.72
N LYS A 93 -18.16 39.01 -15.49
CA LYS A 93 -19.40 39.66 -15.05
C LYS A 93 -19.09 41.08 -14.58
#